data_AF-A0A832UTP4-F1
#
_entry.id   AF-A0A832UTP4-F1
#
_cell.length_a   1.000
_cell.length_b   1.000
_cell.length_c   1.000
_cell.angle_alpha   90.00
_cell.angle_beta   90.00
_cell.angle_gamma   90.00
#
_symmetry.space_group_name_H-M   'P 1'
#
loop_
_entity.id
_entity.type
_entity.pdbx_description
1 polymer ?
#
loop_
_entity_poly.entity_id
_entity_poly.type
_entity_poly.pdbx_seq_one_letter_code
_entity_poly.pdbx_strand_id
1 'polypeptide(L)'
;MNTKDSSSKEQSNLDAFFEMFDWVDDDVSELNNDEEVDVSGYECLFIAFNNLRSYCKQIDLDFSQIEDQYQASINPGQSDETFWDQDLDATYSEMDELAGFGKLLETIEKGFSEYEKFCNKSDEIFDEWHCVLIMHSFLRKFCDKLEIDYTLLQDDISALKLEMKKK
;
A
#
# COMPACT_ATOMS: atom_id res chain seq x y z
N MET A 1 19.04 12.65 -26.87
CA MET A 1 17.90 13.13 -26.05
C MET A 1 18.00 12.43 -24.71
N ASN A 2 17.87 13.20 -23.62
CA ASN A 2 18.32 12.88 -22.26
C ASN A 2 17.66 11.64 -21.64
N THR A 3 18.47 10.64 -21.29
CA THR A 3 18.11 9.54 -20.38
C THR A 3 18.49 9.82 -18.92
N LYS A 4 19.11 10.97 -18.63
CA LYS A 4 19.54 11.33 -17.27
C LYS A 4 18.47 11.98 -16.39
N ASP A 5 17.45 12.61 -16.99
CA ASP A 5 16.42 13.34 -16.23
C ASP A 5 15.32 12.41 -15.68
N SER A 6 15.06 11.26 -16.31
CA SER A 6 14.06 10.29 -15.83
C SER A 6 14.57 9.48 -14.63
N SER A 7 15.80 8.97 -14.71
CA SER A 7 16.45 8.19 -13.64
C SER A 7 16.54 8.96 -12.31
N SER A 8 16.79 10.27 -12.35
CA SER A 8 16.81 11.09 -11.12
C SER A 8 15.41 11.33 -10.55
N LYS A 9 14.38 11.34 -11.39
CA LYS A 9 12.99 11.54 -10.97
C LYS A 9 12.41 10.25 -10.39
N GLU A 10 12.68 9.12 -11.03
CA GLU A 10 12.30 7.77 -10.54
C GLU A 10 12.90 7.50 -9.16
N GLN A 11 14.21 7.78 -8.98
CA GLN A 11 14.84 7.68 -7.66
C GLN A 11 14.17 8.60 -6.64
N SER A 12 13.87 9.84 -7.02
CA SER A 12 13.18 10.80 -6.14
C SER A 12 11.74 10.38 -5.80
N ASN A 13 11.06 9.68 -6.70
CA ASN A 13 9.70 9.18 -6.47
C ASN A 13 9.71 7.97 -5.52
N LEU A 14 10.69 7.07 -5.69
CA LEU A 14 10.90 5.95 -4.77
C LEU A 14 11.28 6.42 -3.37
N ASP A 15 12.21 7.38 -3.26
CA ASP A 15 12.60 7.95 -1.96
C ASP A 15 11.36 8.53 -1.26
N ALA A 16 10.53 9.30 -1.98
CA ALA A 16 9.27 9.83 -1.45
C ALA A 16 8.22 8.75 -1.12
N PHE A 17 8.23 7.61 -1.81
CA PHE A 17 7.35 6.48 -1.50
C PHE A 17 7.74 5.86 -0.16
N PHE A 18 9.02 5.60 0.06
CA PHE A 18 9.48 5.01 1.32
C PHE A 18 9.32 5.97 2.49
N GLU A 19 9.55 7.27 2.30
CA GLU A 19 9.21 8.27 3.32
C GLU A 19 7.72 8.23 3.70
N MET A 20 6.82 8.07 2.71
CA MET A 20 5.39 7.93 2.98
C MET A 20 5.06 6.61 3.69
N PHE A 21 5.73 5.52 3.32
CA PHE A 21 5.54 4.22 3.96
C PHE A 21 5.98 4.26 5.42
N ASP A 22 7.13 4.85 5.71
CA ASP A 22 7.65 5.03 7.08
C ASP A 22 6.69 5.89 7.92
N TRP A 23 6.11 6.96 7.35
CA TRP A 23 5.10 7.76 8.05
C TRP A 23 3.83 6.98 8.41
N VAL A 24 3.41 6.05 7.55
CA VAL A 24 2.26 5.18 7.86
C VAL A 24 2.58 4.26 9.05
N ASP A 25 3.79 3.70 9.10
CA ASP A 25 4.25 2.86 10.22
C ASP A 25 4.36 3.67 11.53
N ASP A 26 4.90 4.88 11.45
CA ASP A 26 4.98 5.81 12.58
C ASP A 26 3.58 6.20 13.10
N ASP A 27 2.67 6.62 12.21
CA ASP A 27 1.28 7.01 12.57
C ASP A 27 0.55 5.85 13.26
N VAL A 28 0.69 4.62 12.75
CA VAL A 28 0.09 3.42 13.35
C VAL A 28 0.73 3.07 14.69
N SER A 29 2.04 3.23 14.81
CA SER A 29 2.76 2.99 16.06
C SER A 29 2.38 4.01 17.14
N GLU A 30 2.17 5.28 16.78
CA GLU A 30 1.68 6.29 17.72
C GLU A 30 0.28 5.94 18.24
N LEU A 31 -0.61 5.48 17.36
CA LEU A 31 -1.95 5.02 17.71
C LEU A 31 -1.96 3.85 18.70
N ASN A 32 -0.95 2.97 18.65
CA ASN A 32 -0.80 1.86 19.59
C ASN A 32 -0.36 2.29 21.01
N ASN A 33 0.21 3.50 21.16
CA ASN A 33 0.69 3.98 22.46
C ASN A 33 -0.40 4.72 23.27
N ASP A 34 -1.57 4.98 22.68
CA ASP A 34 -2.66 5.69 23.34
C ASP A 34 -3.71 4.70 23.86
N GLU A 35 -3.58 4.30 25.13
CA GLU A 35 -4.51 3.36 25.81
C GLU A 35 -5.98 3.86 25.84
N GLU A 36 -6.24 5.13 25.51
CA GLU A 36 -7.59 5.71 25.48
C GLU A 36 -8.28 5.64 24.10
N VAL A 37 -7.55 5.28 23.03
CA VAL A 37 -8.11 5.21 21.67
C VAL A 37 -8.27 3.76 21.23
N ASP A 38 -9.52 3.33 21.05
CA ASP A 38 -9.84 2.03 20.46
C ASP A 38 -9.65 2.12 18.93
N VAL A 39 -8.43 1.82 18.47
CA VAL A 39 -8.05 1.89 17.06
C VAL A 39 -8.29 0.53 16.41
N SER A 40 -9.23 0.48 15.48
CA SER A 40 -9.52 -0.72 14.71
C SER A 40 -8.64 -0.81 13.45
N GLY A 41 -8.64 -1.97 12.82
CA GLY A 41 -8.00 -2.15 11.52
C GLY A 41 -8.56 -1.23 10.44
N TYR A 42 -9.80 -0.71 10.61
CA TYR A 42 -10.37 0.28 9.71
C TYR A 42 -9.60 1.60 9.74
N GLU A 43 -9.28 2.15 10.92
CA GLU A 43 -8.50 3.39 11.03
C GLU A 43 -7.10 3.21 10.44
N CYS A 44 -6.43 2.08 10.70
CA CYS A 44 -5.13 1.79 10.12
C CYS A 44 -5.17 1.73 8.58
N LEU A 45 -6.16 1.03 8.02
CA LEU A 45 -6.38 0.98 6.58
C LEU A 45 -6.71 2.36 6.00
N PHE A 46 -7.51 3.16 6.70
CA PHE A 46 -7.84 4.52 6.30
C PHE A 46 -6.58 5.37 6.16
N ILE A 47 -5.70 5.35 7.18
CA ILE A 47 -4.44 6.10 7.18
C ILE A 47 -3.56 5.65 6.01
N ALA A 48 -3.34 4.34 5.87
CA ALA A 48 -2.48 3.79 4.83
C ALA A 48 -2.99 4.11 3.41
N PHE A 49 -4.28 3.87 3.11
CA PHE A 49 -4.83 4.19 1.79
C PHE A 49 -4.89 5.70 1.54
N ASN A 50 -5.16 6.51 2.57
CA ASN A 50 -5.19 7.96 2.43
C ASN A 50 -3.80 8.50 2.03
N ASN A 51 -2.75 8.04 2.71
CA ASN A 51 -1.35 8.39 2.44
C ASN A 51 -0.91 7.87 1.07
N LEU A 52 -1.17 6.60 0.74
CA LEU A 52 -0.85 6.01 -0.56
C LEU A 52 -1.51 6.77 -1.72
N ARG A 53 -2.79 7.13 -1.61
CA ARG A 53 -3.49 7.93 -2.62
C ARG A 53 -2.96 9.36 -2.72
N SER A 54 -2.52 9.93 -1.61
CA SER A 54 -1.92 11.28 -1.61
C SER A 54 -0.57 11.26 -2.29
N TYR A 55 0.26 10.25 -2.03
CA TYR A 55 1.51 9.98 -2.74
C TYR A 55 1.28 9.85 -4.24
N CYS A 56 0.35 8.98 -4.67
CA CYS A 56 0.08 8.78 -6.10
C CYS A 56 -0.30 10.10 -6.78
N LYS A 57 -1.13 10.91 -6.13
CA LYS A 57 -1.50 12.24 -6.63
C LYS A 57 -0.31 13.21 -6.69
N GLN A 58 0.63 13.15 -5.75
CA GLN A 58 1.81 14.01 -5.72
C GLN A 58 2.73 13.75 -6.91
N ILE A 59 2.89 12.48 -7.30
CA ILE A 59 3.76 12.07 -8.41
C ILE A 59 3.04 11.96 -9.76
N ASP A 60 1.75 12.29 -9.81
CA ASP A 60 0.86 12.15 -10.98
C ASP A 60 0.73 10.70 -11.48
N LEU A 61 0.73 9.74 -10.54
CA LEU A 61 0.46 8.33 -10.79
C LEU A 61 -1.06 8.08 -10.76
N ASP A 62 -1.55 7.46 -11.83
CA ASP A 62 -2.96 7.11 -11.96
C ASP A 62 -3.32 5.90 -11.10
N PHE A 63 -3.86 6.17 -9.92
CA PHE A 63 -4.27 5.13 -8.96
C PHE A 63 -5.32 4.16 -9.53
N SER A 64 -6.10 4.56 -10.54
CA SER A 64 -7.06 3.64 -11.15
C SER A 64 -6.39 2.48 -11.89
N GLN A 65 -5.20 2.72 -12.46
CA GLN A 65 -4.42 1.67 -13.13
C GLN A 65 -3.87 0.64 -12.13
N ILE A 66 -3.56 1.07 -10.91
CA ILE A 66 -3.15 0.17 -9.82
C ILE A 66 -4.31 -0.75 -9.43
N GLU A 67 -5.52 -0.20 -9.27
CA GLU A 67 -6.71 -0.99 -8.97
C GLU A 67 -7.03 -1.97 -10.11
N ASP A 68 -7.00 -1.52 -11.37
CA ASP A 68 -7.24 -2.38 -12.53
C ASP A 68 -6.23 -3.54 -12.58
N GLN A 69 -4.95 -3.28 -12.29
CA GLN A 69 -3.92 -4.31 -12.23
C GLN A 69 -4.15 -5.29 -11.08
N TYR A 70 -4.50 -4.80 -9.89
CA TYR A 70 -4.85 -5.66 -8.76
C TYR A 70 -6.04 -6.57 -9.11
N GLN A 71 -7.12 -6.02 -9.67
CA GLN A 71 -8.29 -6.78 -10.10
C GLN A 71 -7.95 -7.83 -11.17
N ALA A 72 -7.06 -7.51 -12.11
CA ALA A 72 -6.56 -8.47 -13.09
C ALA A 72 -5.77 -9.61 -12.42
N SER A 73 -4.98 -9.30 -11.39
CA SER A 73 -4.13 -10.28 -10.69
C SER A 73 -4.92 -11.31 -9.86
N ILE A 74 -6.06 -10.92 -9.30
CA ILE A 74 -6.93 -11.81 -8.51
C ILE A 74 -7.97 -12.55 -9.37
N ASN A 75 -8.12 -12.17 -10.64
CA ASN A 75 -9.03 -12.84 -11.56
C ASN A 75 -8.41 -14.16 -12.07
N PRO A 76 -8.99 -15.33 -11.73
CA PRO A 76 -8.38 -16.64 -12.03
C PRO A 76 -8.32 -16.97 -13.52
N GLY A 77 -8.99 -16.19 -14.38
CA GLY A 77 -8.90 -16.31 -15.84
C GLY A 77 -7.76 -15.51 -16.49
N GLN A 78 -7.04 -14.69 -15.72
CA GLN A 78 -6.02 -13.75 -16.20
C GLN A 78 -4.72 -13.78 -15.38
N SER A 79 -4.66 -14.55 -14.29
CA SER A 79 -3.47 -14.66 -13.45
C SER A 79 -2.42 -15.59 -14.08
N ASP A 80 -1.36 -15.03 -14.64
CA ASP A 80 -0.09 -15.75 -14.71
C ASP A 80 0.44 -15.85 -13.27
N GLU A 81 0.25 -17.02 -12.66
CA GLU A 81 0.77 -17.35 -11.33
C GLU A 81 2.25 -16.99 -11.23
N THR A 82 2.71 -16.31 -10.16
CA THR A 82 3.92 -16.66 -9.37
C THR A 82 4.47 -15.58 -8.41
N PHE A 83 4.13 -14.28 -8.51
CA PHE A 83 4.72 -13.28 -7.61
C PHE A 83 3.86 -12.92 -6.38
N TRP A 84 2.54 -12.89 -6.53
CA TRP A 84 1.59 -12.30 -5.56
C TRP A 84 0.95 -13.28 -4.58
N ASP A 85 1.33 -14.55 -4.66
CA ASP A 85 0.70 -15.64 -3.91
C ASP A 85 1.28 -15.79 -2.50
N GLN A 86 1.46 -14.65 -1.81
CA GLN A 86 1.75 -14.65 -0.39
C GLN A 86 0.43 -14.88 0.36
N ASP A 87 0.37 -16.02 1.05
CA ASP A 87 -0.72 -16.42 1.95
C ASP A 87 -0.69 -15.55 3.22
N LEU A 88 -1.46 -14.47 3.17
CA LEU A 88 -1.73 -13.59 4.32
C LEU A 88 -2.73 -14.20 5.30
N ASP A 89 -3.29 -15.38 5.04
CA ASP A 89 -4.37 -15.88 5.90
C ASP A 89 -3.80 -16.59 7.14
N ALA A 90 -2.76 -17.40 6.96
CA ALA A 90 -2.11 -18.16 8.03
C ALA A 90 -1.39 -17.31 9.09
N THR A 91 -1.04 -16.05 8.78
CA THR A 91 -0.15 -15.23 9.64
C THR A 91 -0.91 -14.34 10.64
N TYR A 92 -2.19 -14.07 10.41
CA TYR A 92 -2.90 -12.97 11.09
C TYR A 92 -4.17 -13.41 11.85
N SER A 93 -4.52 -14.70 11.87
CA SER A 93 -5.77 -15.19 12.47
C SER A 93 -5.81 -15.17 14.01
N GLU A 94 -4.70 -14.86 14.68
CA GLU A 94 -4.57 -14.90 16.15
C GLU A 94 -4.18 -13.55 16.79
N MET A 95 -4.00 -12.50 15.99
CA MET A 95 -3.56 -11.17 16.47
C MET A 95 -4.76 -10.23 16.60
N ASP A 96 -4.72 -9.29 17.55
CA ASP A 96 -5.62 -8.15 17.52
C ASP A 96 -5.39 -7.33 16.24
N GLU A 97 -6.39 -6.55 15.81
CA GLU A 97 -6.38 -5.91 14.48
C GLU A 97 -5.18 -4.96 14.29
N LEU A 98 -4.76 -4.27 15.35
CA LEU A 98 -3.66 -3.33 15.32
C LEU A 98 -2.30 -4.04 15.23
N ALA A 99 -2.07 -5.06 16.06
CA ALA A 99 -0.89 -5.92 15.96
C ALA A 99 -0.86 -6.66 14.60
N GLY A 100 -2.03 -7.06 14.10
CA GLY A 100 -2.21 -7.60 12.76
C GLY A 100 -1.81 -6.60 11.69
N PHE A 101 -2.16 -5.32 11.82
CA PHE A 101 -1.76 -4.29 10.88
C PHE A 101 -0.26 -4.00 10.92
N GLY A 102 0.37 -3.94 12.10
CA GLY A 102 1.84 -3.84 12.18
C GLY A 102 2.53 -4.99 11.45
N LYS A 103 2.01 -6.22 11.60
CA LYS A 103 2.51 -7.38 10.85
C LYS A 103 2.29 -7.27 9.33
N LEU A 104 1.27 -6.54 8.90
CA LEU A 104 1.00 -6.26 7.49
C LEU A 104 2.08 -5.37 6.90
N LEU A 105 2.45 -4.30 7.61
CA LEU A 105 3.53 -3.39 7.18
C LEU A 105 4.87 -4.13 7.07
N GLU A 106 5.25 -4.95 8.06
CA GLU A 106 6.45 -5.81 7.96
C GLU A 106 6.43 -6.72 6.71
N THR A 107 5.25 -7.24 6.37
CA THR A 107 5.08 -8.15 5.21
C THR A 107 5.18 -7.38 3.90
N ILE A 108 4.63 -6.16 3.85
CA ILE A 108 4.76 -5.25 2.71
C ILE A 108 6.23 -4.87 2.48
N GLU A 109 6.96 -4.53 3.55
CA GLU A 109 8.40 -4.21 3.49
C GLU A 109 9.22 -5.39 2.95
N LYS A 110 8.91 -6.61 3.42
CA LYS A 110 9.49 -7.84 2.87
C LYS A 110 9.15 -8.02 1.39
N GLY A 111 7.93 -7.67 0.97
CA GLY A 111 7.50 -7.65 -0.43
C GLY A 111 8.37 -6.71 -1.28
N PHE A 112 8.65 -5.50 -0.80
CA PHE A 112 9.57 -4.58 -1.48
C PHE A 112 10.98 -5.16 -1.61
N SER A 113 11.50 -5.75 -0.52
CA SER A 113 12.82 -6.39 -0.52
C SER A 113 12.92 -7.57 -1.49
N GLU A 114 11.85 -8.35 -1.64
CA GLU A 114 11.78 -9.45 -2.61
C GLU A 114 11.71 -8.93 -4.05
N TYR A 115 10.93 -7.87 -4.28
CA TYR A 115 10.83 -7.19 -5.57
C TYR A 115 12.18 -6.58 -5.98
N GLU A 116 12.87 -5.87 -5.09
CA GLU A 116 14.19 -5.31 -5.35
C GLU A 116 15.21 -6.40 -5.74
N LYS A 117 15.22 -7.53 -5.01
CA LYS A 117 16.07 -8.68 -5.33
C LYS A 117 15.73 -9.31 -6.68
N PHE A 118 14.47 -9.26 -7.09
CA PHE A 118 14.02 -9.74 -8.39
C PHE A 118 14.49 -8.80 -9.52
N CYS A 119 14.30 -7.48 -9.38
CA CYS A 119 14.80 -6.49 -10.32
C CYS A 119 16.32 -6.58 -10.49
N ASN A 120 17.07 -6.72 -9.39
CA ASN A 120 18.53 -6.88 -9.43
C ASN A 120 19.03 -8.12 -10.18
N LYS A 121 18.16 -9.13 -10.39
CA LYS A 121 18.48 -10.38 -11.11
C LYS A 121 17.86 -10.44 -12.50
N SER A 122 17.04 -9.47 -12.88
CA SER A 122 16.33 -9.41 -14.15
C SER A 122 16.68 -8.12 -14.89
N ASP A 123 16.08 -7.91 -16.06
CA ASP A 123 16.16 -6.63 -16.77
C ASP A 123 15.03 -5.65 -16.33
N GLU A 124 14.27 -6.01 -15.29
CA GLU A 124 13.17 -5.19 -14.75
C GLU A 124 13.70 -4.06 -13.85
N ILE A 125 12.97 -2.96 -13.83
CA ILE A 125 13.34 -1.76 -13.07
C ILE A 125 12.61 -1.78 -11.73
N PHE A 126 13.36 -1.60 -10.65
CA PHE A 126 12.77 -1.31 -9.34
C PHE A 126 12.20 0.11 -9.39
N ASP A 127 10.88 0.24 -9.36
CA ASP A 127 10.16 1.51 -9.54
C ASP A 127 9.04 1.69 -8.52
N GLU A 128 8.56 2.92 -8.42
CA GLU A 128 7.50 3.30 -7.50
C GLU A 128 6.15 2.68 -7.85
N TRP A 129 5.90 2.41 -9.13
CA TRP A 129 4.61 1.91 -9.59
C TRP A 129 4.36 0.51 -9.03
N HIS A 130 5.38 -0.35 -9.13
CA HIS A 130 5.32 -1.69 -8.56
C HIS A 130 5.30 -1.66 -7.03
N CYS A 131 6.04 -0.77 -6.39
CA CYS A 131 5.95 -0.60 -4.93
C CYS A 131 4.53 -0.18 -4.48
N VAL A 132 3.89 0.75 -5.20
CA VAL A 132 2.48 1.12 -4.94
C VAL A 132 1.56 -0.08 -5.15
N LEU A 133 1.74 -0.86 -6.22
CA LEU A 133 0.96 -2.07 -6.48
C LEU A 133 1.13 -3.12 -5.37
N ILE A 134 2.36 -3.32 -4.88
CA ILE A 134 2.66 -4.20 -3.76
C ILE A 134 1.85 -3.75 -2.54
N MET A 135 2.06 -2.53 -2.08
CA MET A 135 1.39 -2.01 -0.89
C MET A 135 -0.14 -2.08 -1.03
N HIS A 136 -0.69 -1.63 -2.16
CA HIS A 136 -2.13 -1.68 -2.44
C HIS A 136 -2.68 -3.10 -2.34
N SER A 137 -2.01 -4.08 -2.96
CA SER A 137 -2.46 -5.48 -2.99
C SER A 137 -2.55 -6.07 -1.59
N PHE A 138 -1.55 -5.80 -0.74
CA PHE A 138 -1.55 -6.26 0.66
C PHE A 138 -2.65 -5.58 1.48
N LEU A 139 -2.83 -4.26 1.34
CA LEU A 139 -3.90 -3.53 2.02
C LEU A 139 -5.29 -4.02 1.59
N ARG A 140 -5.51 -4.30 0.29
CA ARG A 140 -6.79 -4.84 -0.21
C ARG A 140 -7.09 -6.21 0.38
N LYS A 141 -6.11 -7.11 0.39
CA LYS A 141 -6.27 -8.43 1.02
C LYS A 141 -6.57 -8.31 2.52
N PHE A 142 -6.00 -7.30 3.20
CA PHE A 142 -6.31 -7.05 4.60
C PHE A 142 -7.73 -6.51 4.81
N CYS A 143 -8.26 -5.68 3.89
CA CYS A 143 -9.70 -5.34 3.89
C CYS A 143 -10.56 -6.60 3.80
N ASP A 144 -10.24 -7.50 2.87
CA ASP A 144 -11.01 -8.73 2.67
C ASP A 144 -10.98 -9.61 3.93
N LYS A 145 -9.82 -9.68 4.61
CA LYS A 145 -9.64 -10.42 5.87
C LYS A 145 -10.52 -9.87 7.00
N LEU A 146 -10.58 -8.54 7.14
CA LEU A 146 -11.36 -7.87 8.17
C LEU A 146 -12.83 -7.66 7.76
N GLU A 147 -13.25 -8.20 6.62
CA GLU A 147 -14.59 -7.98 6.04
C GLU A 147 -14.94 -6.48 5.87
N ILE A 148 -13.92 -5.64 5.65
CA ILE A 148 -14.08 -4.20 5.45
C ILE A 148 -14.49 -3.91 3.99
N ASP A 149 -15.56 -3.14 3.82
CA ASP A 149 -15.99 -2.66 2.51
C ASP A 149 -15.00 -1.62 1.98
N TYR A 150 -14.15 -2.06 1.04
CA TYR A 150 -13.17 -1.21 0.38
C TYR A 150 -13.80 -0.01 -0.32
N THR A 151 -14.99 -0.15 -0.91
CA THR A 151 -15.65 0.96 -1.62
C THR A 151 -16.04 2.05 -0.63
N LEU A 152 -16.62 1.65 0.51
CA LEU A 152 -16.96 2.58 1.59
C LEU A 152 -15.72 3.28 2.13
N LEU A 153 -14.63 2.53 2.36
CA LEU A 153 -13.36 3.09 2.81
C LEU A 153 -12.82 4.14 1.82
N GLN A 154 -12.91 3.88 0.52
CA GLN A 154 -12.49 4.84 -0.51
C GLN A 154 -13.37 6.09 -0.57
N ASP A 155 -14.67 5.94 -0.32
CA ASP A 155 -15.62 7.06 -0.24
C ASP A 155 -15.32 7.96 0.97
N ASP A 156 -15.06 7.37 2.14
CA ASP A 156 -14.70 8.10 3.35
C ASP A 156 -13.41 8.91 3.18
N ILE A 157 -12.37 8.30 2.58
CA ILE A 157 -11.11 9.00 2.25
C ILE A 157 -11.39 10.17 1.29
N SER A 158 -12.26 9.97 0.31
CA SER A 158 -12.60 11.00 -0.67
C SER A 158 -13.39 12.15 -0.04
N ALA A 159 -14.30 11.85 0.90
CA ALA A 159 -15.05 12.83 1.68
C ALA A 159 -14.11 13.70 2.53
N LEU A 160 -13.18 13.10 3.27
CA LEU A 160 -12.19 13.84 4.07
C LEU A 160 -11.37 14.79 3.19
N LYS A 161 -10.85 14.31 2.04
CA LYS A 161 -10.08 15.14 1.11
C LYS A 161 -10.90 16.30 0.54
N LEU A 162 -12.21 16.13 0.37
CA LEU A 162 -13.10 17.21 -0.07
C LEU A 162 -13.31 18.25 1.03
N GLU A 163 -13.46 17.83 2.29
CA GLU A 163 -13.60 18.74 3.43
C GLU A 163 -12.34 19.57 3.66
N MET A 164 -11.16 18.96 3.56
CA MET A 164 -9.88 19.66 3.70
C MET A 164 -9.68 20.73 2.63
N LYS A 165 -10.18 20.52 1.41
CA LYS A 165 -10.11 21.52 0.32
C LYS A 165 -11.07 22.70 0.49
N LYS A 166 -12.08 22.57 1.34
CA LYS A 166 -13.06 23.64 1.63
C LYS A 166 -12.59 24.58 2.74
N LYS A 167 -11.56 24.20 3.49
CA LYS A 167 -10.89 25.03 4.49
C LYS A 167 -9.75 25.81 3.84
#